data_AF-A0A553NDQ8-F1
#
_entry.id   AF-A0A553NDQ8-F1
#
_cell.length_a   1.000
_cell.length_b   1.000
_cell.length_c   1.000
_cell.angle_alpha   90.00
_cell.angle_beta   90.00
_cell.angle_gamma   90.00
#
_symmetry.space_group_name_H-M   'P 1'
#
loop_
_entity.id
_entity.type
_entity.pdbx_description
1 polymer ?
#
loop_
_entity_poly.entity_id
_entity_poly.type
_entity_poly.pdbx_seq_one_letter_code
_entity_poly.pdbx_strand_id
1 'polypeptide(L)'
;MAHDSLLIRSMNRSKGLVPRGGANGYPAPDPYRGPSQDPFHRRKQINTLRIFNENVSEIRPDVQYHVDFRAVNGQAFQLRVFLPPGFPSQRPDMALSPPGSHPWLDQSGQVVGAPGLLNYSVLSDLGRVVQAIKRELEKNPPKVSTSGPESKTSPEQPLGAVSRVSRPTPVISVIPGLSDLSPEELTELSESDIALRHFCQTMPNPDLDALNLTLEQTRERIQTLAHDNQNLGQSLQDQKDRISEAIQPWSKVRDELSAALPECAASRQKVNLPTLVERLAQASVQSEEDSEAMAEKFQAGDMSVETFMKEFVASRSAYHLRRTKLDKLRTYCRSAKN
;
A
#
# COMPACT_ATOMS: atom_id res chain seq x y z
N MET A 1 40.21 -59.57 -48.91
CA MET A 1 38.85 -60.17 -48.94
C MET A 1 38.12 -59.71 -47.69
N ALA A 2 36.90 -59.21 -47.68
CA ALA A 2 36.07 -58.47 -48.63
C ALA A 2 34.86 -58.02 -47.78
N HIS A 3 34.43 -56.77 -47.96
CA HIS A 3 33.15 -56.19 -47.52
C HIS A 3 32.83 -56.13 -46.01
N ASP A 4 32.04 -55.22 -45.48
CA ASP A 4 31.59 -53.86 -45.77
C ASP A 4 30.48 -53.64 -44.71
N SER A 5 30.39 -52.45 -44.11
CA SER A 5 29.10 -51.81 -43.75
C SER A 5 28.15 -52.50 -42.72
N LEU A 6 27.43 -51.85 -41.81
CA LEU A 6 27.07 -50.46 -41.52
C LEU A 6 26.33 -50.48 -40.15
N LEU A 7 26.54 -49.42 -39.36
CA LEU A 7 25.58 -48.70 -38.50
C LEU A 7 24.34 -49.44 -37.93
N ILE A 8 24.13 -49.36 -36.62
CA ILE A 8 22.97 -48.70 -35.99
C ILE A 8 23.16 -48.52 -34.46
N ARG A 9 23.02 -47.25 -34.07
CA ARG A 9 22.62 -46.66 -32.79
C ARG A 9 21.90 -47.62 -31.81
N SER A 10 22.42 -47.77 -30.59
CA SER A 10 21.65 -48.29 -29.45
C SER A 10 21.83 -47.40 -28.22
N MET A 11 20.75 -46.71 -27.88
CA MET A 11 20.51 -46.15 -26.56
C MET A 11 20.27 -47.33 -25.60
N ASN A 12 20.98 -47.41 -24.48
CA ASN A 12 20.39 -48.07 -23.33
C ASN A 12 20.74 -47.41 -22.00
N ARG A 13 19.66 -47.22 -21.26
CA ARG A 13 19.53 -46.63 -19.92
C ARG A 13 20.33 -47.44 -18.92
N SER A 14 21.03 -46.75 -18.01
CA SER A 14 21.40 -47.33 -16.72
C SER A 14 20.92 -46.42 -15.59
N LYS A 15 20.15 -47.06 -14.71
CA LYS A 15 19.44 -46.52 -13.55
C LYS A 15 20.45 -46.05 -12.49
N GLY A 16 20.21 -44.87 -11.93
CA GLY A 16 20.89 -44.36 -10.73
C GLY A 16 19.84 -43.80 -9.77
N LEU A 17 19.92 -44.26 -8.52
CA LEU A 17 18.94 -44.14 -7.44
C LEU A 17 18.50 -42.70 -7.09
N VAL A 18 17.22 -42.57 -6.76
CA VAL A 18 16.64 -41.44 -6.03
C VAL A 18 16.81 -41.68 -4.52
N PRO A 19 17.36 -40.73 -3.73
CA PRO A 19 17.14 -40.71 -2.29
C PRO A 19 16.01 -39.74 -1.92
N ARG A 20 15.06 -40.27 -1.13
CA ARG A 20 14.05 -39.52 -0.40
C ARG A 20 14.69 -38.70 0.73
N GLY A 21 14.24 -37.45 0.87
CA GLY A 21 13.77 -36.89 2.14
C GLY A 21 14.80 -36.25 3.09
N GLY A 22 14.52 -34.99 3.45
CA GLY A 22 14.85 -34.45 4.77
C GLY A 22 15.77 -33.23 4.77
N ALA A 23 15.19 -32.03 4.70
CA ALA A 23 15.47 -30.87 5.57
C ALA A 23 14.93 -29.59 4.91
N ASN A 24 13.61 -29.40 4.99
CA ASN A 24 13.03 -28.07 4.83
C ASN A 24 13.55 -27.22 6.00
N GLY A 25 14.56 -26.41 5.74
CA GLY A 25 14.97 -25.31 6.61
C GLY A 25 13.87 -24.25 6.61
N TYR A 26 12.87 -24.43 7.46
CA TYR A 26 12.06 -23.31 7.91
C TYR A 26 13.00 -22.35 8.65
N PRO A 27 13.10 -21.07 8.26
CA PRO A 27 13.75 -20.10 9.13
C PRO A 27 12.99 -20.10 10.45
N ALA A 28 13.74 -20.14 11.56
CA ALA A 28 13.20 -20.07 12.90
C ALA A 28 12.23 -18.87 13.01
N PRO A 29 11.08 -19.03 13.69
CA PRO A 29 10.16 -17.93 13.89
C PRO A 29 10.87 -16.81 14.65
N ASP A 30 10.89 -15.62 14.05
CA ASP A 30 11.42 -14.40 14.62
C ASP A 30 10.76 -14.14 16.00
N PRO A 31 11.52 -14.08 17.12
CA PRO A 31 10.98 -13.93 18.47
C PRO A 31 10.23 -12.60 18.70
N TYR A 32 10.27 -11.66 17.75
CA TYR A 32 9.64 -10.35 17.85
C TYR A 32 8.35 -10.20 17.04
N ARG A 33 7.81 -11.30 16.47
CA ARG A 33 6.49 -11.27 15.83
C ARG A 33 5.39 -11.16 16.88
N GLY A 34 5.07 -9.92 17.25
CA GLY A 34 3.92 -9.55 18.07
C GLY A 34 2.60 -10.11 17.52
N PRO A 35 1.54 -10.14 18.35
CA PRO A 35 0.37 -10.97 18.16
C PRO A 35 -0.26 -10.73 16.80
N SER A 36 -0.58 -11.82 16.12
CA SER A 36 -1.26 -11.92 14.83
C SER A 36 -2.37 -10.86 14.66
N GLN A 37 -2.04 -9.79 13.92
CA GLN A 37 -3.02 -8.87 13.35
C GLN A 37 -3.86 -9.63 12.36
N ASP A 38 -5.18 -9.60 12.49
CA ASP A 38 -6.07 -10.18 11.49
C ASP A 38 -6.13 -9.26 10.26
N PRO A 39 -5.46 -9.61 9.14
CA PRO A 39 -5.37 -8.74 7.97
C PRO A 39 -6.73 -8.55 7.30
N PHE A 40 -7.65 -9.51 7.49
CA PHE A 40 -8.99 -9.46 6.91
C PHE A 40 -9.84 -8.38 7.59
N HIS A 41 -9.83 -8.31 8.92
CA HIS A 41 -10.58 -7.30 9.65
C HIS A 41 -10.06 -5.88 9.39
N ARG A 42 -8.72 -5.71 9.31
CA ARG A 42 -8.10 -4.44 8.90
C ARG A 42 -8.56 -4.01 7.51
N ARG A 43 -8.43 -4.90 6.51
CA ARG A 43 -8.83 -4.61 5.12
C ARG A 43 -10.31 -4.28 5.02
N LYS A 44 -11.16 -4.99 5.75
CA LYS A 44 -12.61 -4.73 5.80
C LYS A 44 -12.90 -3.30 6.26
N GLN A 45 -12.29 -2.85 7.35
CA GLN A 45 -12.45 -1.48 7.88
C GLN A 45 -11.90 -0.40 6.93
N ILE A 46 -10.77 -0.67 6.26
CA ILE A 46 -10.23 0.24 5.22
C ILE A 46 -11.20 0.33 4.03
N ASN A 47 -11.85 -0.77 3.66
CA ASN A 47 -12.85 -0.74 2.59
C ASN A 47 -14.06 0.11 3.01
N THR A 48 -14.53 0.01 4.26
CA THR A 48 -15.63 0.88 4.72
C THR A 48 -15.24 2.35 4.72
N LEU A 49 -13.99 2.69 5.07
CA LEU A 49 -13.45 4.04 4.93
C LEU A 49 -13.64 4.60 3.52
N ARG A 50 -13.27 3.83 2.49
CA ARG A 50 -13.39 4.22 1.08
C ARG A 50 -14.84 4.29 0.60
N ILE A 51 -15.73 3.45 1.13
CA ILE A 51 -17.14 3.40 0.74
C ILE A 51 -17.93 4.59 1.32
N PHE A 52 -17.68 4.95 2.58
CA PHE A 52 -18.47 5.97 3.28
C PHE A 52 -17.93 7.40 3.14
N ASN A 53 -16.71 7.56 2.60
CA ASN A 53 -16.06 8.87 2.49
C ASN A 53 -15.60 9.12 1.06
N GLU A 54 -15.95 10.29 0.53
CA GLU A 54 -15.44 10.79 -0.75
C GLU A 54 -14.06 11.44 -0.58
N ASN A 55 -13.26 11.46 -1.65
CA ASN A 55 -11.91 12.04 -1.70
C ASN A 55 -10.91 11.42 -0.72
N VAL A 56 -10.90 10.08 -0.65
CA VAL A 56 -9.93 9.34 0.16
C VAL A 56 -8.66 9.06 -0.66
N SER A 57 -7.53 9.59 -0.23
CA SER A 57 -6.20 9.36 -0.81
C SER A 57 -5.39 8.38 0.07
N GLU A 58 -4.84 7.33 -0.55
CA GLU A 58 -3.95 6.39 0.13
C GLU A 58 -2.51 6.90 0.05
N ILE A 59 -1.93 7.25 1.21
CA ILE A 59 -0.57 7.78 1.29
C ILE A 59 0.42 6.67 1.61
N ARG A 60 0.07 5.82 2.59
CA ARG A 60 0.81 4.61 2.91
C ARG A 60 -0.16 3.44 3.04
N PRO A 61 0.05 2.35 2.29
CA PRO A 61 -0.86 1.23 2.28
C PRO A 61 -0.98 0.64 3.68
N ASP A 62 -2.21 0.35 4.08
CA ASP A 62 -2.59 -0.21 5.39
C ASP A 62 -2.23 0.64 6.61
N VAL A 63 -1.70 1.85 6.44
CA VAL A 63 -1.14 2.66 7.54
C VAL A 63 -1.71 4.07 7.55
N GLN A 64 -1.82 4.74 6.41
CA GLN A 64 -2.15 6.16 6.37
C GLN A 64 -3.02 6.54 5.17
N TYR A 65 -4.13 7.19 5.50
CA TYR A 65 -5.13 7.65 4.56
C TYR A 65 -5.45 9.12 4.82
N HIS A 66 -5.68 9.89 3.76
CA HIS A 66 -6.11 11.29 3.85
C HIS A 66 -7.52 11.41 3.28
N VAL A 67 -8.37 12.21 3.92
CA VAL A 67 -9.72 12.51 3.45
C VAL A 67 -9.86 14.01 3.30
N ASP A 68 -9.97 14.47 2.06
CA ASP A 68 -10.07 15.90 1.75
C ASP A 68 -11.54 16.34 1.75
N PHE A 69 -11.79 17.49 2.35
CA PHE A 69 -13.13 18.08 2.41
C PHE A 69 -13.08 19.60 2.45
N ARG A 70 -14.22 20.22 2.14
CA ARG A 70 -14.36 21.68 2.18
C ARG A 70 -15.47 22.02 3.17
N ALA A 71 -15.16 22.84 4.16
CA ALA A 71 -16.14 23.26 5.15
C ALA A 71 -17.10 24.33 4.59
N VAL A 72 -18.19 24.61 5.31
CA VAL A 72 -19.22 25.58 4.88
C VAL A 72 -18.67 27.00 4.67
N ASN A 73 -17.57 27.35 5.34
CA ASN A 73 -16.87 28.63 5.16
C ASN A 73 -15.97 28.68 3.90
N GLY A 74 -15.96 27.62 3.08
CA GLY A 74 -15.16 27.52 1.86
C GLY A 74 -13.70 27.09 2.07
N GLN A 75 -13.23 26.94 3.32
CA GLN A 75 -11.87 26.49 3.62
C GLN A 75 -11.73 24.99 3.36
N ALA A 76 -10.59 24.60 2.76
CA ALA A 76 -10.26 23.22 2.51
C ALA A 76 -9.47 22.63 3.69
N PHE A 77 -9.87 21.44 4.09
CA PHE A 77 -9.25 20.68 5.17
C PHE A 77 -8.95 19.26 4.72
N GLN A 78 -7.93 18.69 5.34
CA GLN A 78 -7.53 17.31 5.16
C GLN A 78 -7.55 16.60 6.51
N LEU A 79 -8.36 15.55 6.61
CA LEU A 79 -8.37 14.65 7.76
C LEU A 79 -7.40 13.50 7.51
N ARG A 80 -6.33 13.44 8.29
CA ARG A 80 -5.29 12.42 8.22
C ARG A 80 -5.65 11.28 9.19
N VAL A 81 -5.90 10.10 8.65
CA VAL A 81 -6.23 8.88 9.39
C VAL A 81 -5.00 7.99 9.44
N PHE A 82 -4.56 7.66 10.65
CA PHE A 82 -3.44 6.76 10.92
C PHE A 82 -3.94 5.47 11.57
N LEU A 83 -3.56 4.34 10.97
CA LEU A 83 -3.94 3.02 11.42
C LEU A 83 -2.72 2.36 12.07
N PRO A 84 -2.69 2.19 13.40
CA PRO A 84 -1.56 1.58 14.08
C PRO A 84 -1.47 0.08 13.76
N PRO A 85 -0.33 -0.59 14.07
CA PRO A 85 -0.17 -2.01 13.84
C PRO A 85 -1.31 -2.84 14.47
N GLY A 86 -1.69 -2.57 15.73
CA GLY A 86 -2.74 -3.31 16.43
C GLY A 86 -4.18 -3.09 15.93
N PHE A 87 -4.41 -2.25 14.91
CA PHE A 87 -5.75 -1.99 14.38
C PHE A 87 -6.36 -3.23 13.70
N PRO A 88 -7.66 -3.54 13.91
CA PRO A 88 -8.70 -2.73 14.58
C PRO A 88 -8.86 -2.94 16.09
N SER A 89 -8.02 -3.74 16.75
CA SER A 89 -8.05 -3.88 18.21
C SER A 89 -7.53 -2.63 18.93
N GLN A 90 -6.58 -1.93 18.30
CA GLN A 90 -6.12 -0.62 18.70
C GLN A 90 -6.87 0.46 17.93
N ARG A 91 -7.29 1.52 18.63
CA ARG A 91 -8.01 2.64 18.01
C ARG A 91 -7.16 3.34 16.94
N PRO A 92 -7.77 3.83 15.85
CA PRO A 92 -7.07 4.69 14.91
C PRO A 92 -6.75 6.04 15.54
N ASP A 93 -5.73 6.72 15.02
CA ASP A 93 -5.41 8.10 15.33
C ASP A 93 -5.81 9.00 14.16
N MET A 94 -6.31 10.20 14.46
CA MET A 94 -6.82 11.09 13.43
C MET A 94 -6.39 12.53 13.72
N ALA A 95 -5.88 13.21 12.71
CA ALA A 95 -5.39 14.58 12.80
C ALA A 95 -5.94 15.44 11.67
N LEU A 96 -6.36 16.66 11.96
CA LEU A 96 -6.73 17.64 10.95
C LEU A 96 -5.51 18.43 10.44
N SER A 97 -5.56 18.82 9.17
CA SER A 97 -4.60 19.72 8.54
C SER A 97 -5.34 20.70 7.62
N PRO A 98 -5.14 22.03 7.72
CA PRO A 98 -4.37 22.72 8.76
C PRO A 98 -5.01 22.57 10.16
N PRO A 99 -4.22 22.65 11.25
CA PRO A 99 -4.78 22.63 12.59
C PRO A 99 -5.61 23.90 12.84
N GLY A 100 -6.70 23.74 13.59
CA GLY A 100 -7.59 24.85 13.94
C GLY A 100 -8.31 24.59 15.24
N SER A 101 -8.87 25.64 15.84
CA SER A 101 -9.58 25.53 17.11
C SER A 101 -10.99 24.96 16.90
N HIS A 102 -11.28 23.78 17.48
CA HIS A 102 -12.59 23.13 17.45
C HIS A 102 -12.76 22.23 18.70
N PRO A 103 -13.98 22.04 19.26
CA PRO A 103 -14.20 21.20 20.44
C PRO A 103 -13.74 19.74 20.31
N TRP A 104 -13.69 19.21 19.09
CA TRP A 104 -13.21 17.84 18.84
C TRP A 104 -11.71 17.75 18.56
N LEU A 105 -11.01 18.89 18.47
CA LEU A 105 -9.59 18.96 18.16
C LEU A 105 -8.81 19.49 19.37
N ASP A 106 -7.60 18.97 19.57
CA ASP A 106 -6.65 19.56 20.51
C ASP A 106 -5.85 20.71 19.86
N GLN A 107 -4.95 21.35 20.63
CA GLN A 107 -4.09 22.45 20.14
C GLN A 107 -3.15 22.03 18.99
N SER A 108 -2.88 20.73 18.84
CA SER A 108 -2.05 20.18 17.76
C SER A 108 -2.86 19.75 16.53
N GLY A 109 -4.18 19.87 16.57
CA GLY A 109 -5.10 19.44 15.52
C GLY A 109 -5.44 17.94 15.56
N GLN A 110 -5.10 17.22 16.63
CA GLN A 110 -5.51 15.82 16.81
C GLN A 110 -6.97 15.73 17.23
N VAL A 111 -7.69 14.75 16.69
CA VAL A 111 -9.08 14.49 17.03
C VAL A 111 -9.14 13.76 18.36
N VAL A 112 -9.53 14.48 19.42
CA VAL A 112 -9.64 13.93 20.78
C VAL A 112 -11.07 13.93 21.30
N GLY A 113 -11.97 14.76 20.77
CA GLY A 113 -13.32 14.93 21.30
C GLY A 113 -14.43 14.20 20.53
N ALA A 114 -14.09 13.46 19.46
CA ALA A 114 -15.09 12.78 18.64
C ALA A 114 -15.67 11.53 19.35
N PRO A 115 -16.99 11.44 19.61
CA PRO A 115 -17.58 10.34 20.38
C PRO A 115 -17.34 8.94 19.78
N GLY A 116 -17.34 8.84 18.44
CA GLY A 116 -17.07 7.57 17.74
C GLY A 116 -15.62 7.11 17.83
N LEU A 117 -14.69 8.03 18.11
CA LEU A 117 -13.28 7.73 18.32
C LEU A 117 -12.96 7.45 19.79
N LEU A 118 -13.61 8.19 20.71
CA LEU A 118 -13.52 7.98 22.15
C LEU A 118 -14.06 6.61 22.57
N ASN A 119 -15.21 6.21 22.01
CA ASN A 119 -15.84 4.92 22.28
C ASN A 119 -15.50 3.87 21.21
N TYR A 120 -14.32 3.98 20.61
CA TYR A 120 -13.92 3.06 19.55
C TYR A 120 -13.77 1.63 20.09
N SER A 121 -14.31 0.67 19.36
CA SER A 121 -14.21 -0.75 19.62
C SER A 121 -13.86 -1.49 18.32
N VAL A 122 -13.48 -2.75 18.43
CA VAL A 122 -13.19 -3.62 17.26
C VAL A 122 -14.40 -3.75 16.32
N LEU A 123 -15.61 -3.58 16.87
CA LEU A 123 -16.88 -3.65 16.13
C LEU A 123 -17.26 -2.29 15.50
N SER A 124 -16.58 -1.20 15.85
CA SER A 124 -16.85 0.12 15.30
C SER A 124 -16.47 0.17 13.82
N ASP A 125 -17.29 0.82 13.01
CA ASP A 125 -17.02 1.00 11.57
C ASP A 125 -16.19 2.27 11.33
N LEU A 126 -14.95 2.09 10.88
CA LEU A 126 -13.99 3.18 10.61
C LEU A 126 -14.57 4.21 9.65
N GLY A 127 -15.23 3.77 8.58
CA GLY A 127 -15.81 4.66 7.59
C GLY A 127 -16.89 5.55 8.17
N ARG A 128 -17.76 5.01 9.04
CA ARG A 128 -18.79 5.80 9.73
C ARG A 128 -18.20 6.75 10.76
N VAL A 129 -17.18 6.33 11.49
CA VAL A 129 -16.49 7.19 12.48
C VAL A 129 -15.86 8.39 11.76
N VAL A 130 -15.11 8.14 10.67
CA VAL A 130 -14.49 9.19 9.86
C VAL A 130 -15.55 10.09 9.22
N GLN A 131 -16.64 9.53 8.70
CA GLN A 131 -17.72 10.31 8.10
C GLN A 131 -18.41 11.22 9.12
N ALA A 132 -18.63 10.75 10.35
CA ALA A 132 -19.20 11.56 11.43
C ALA A 132 -18.27 12.73 11.80
N ILE A 133 -16.97 12.47 11.90
CA ILE A 133 -15.95 13.51 12.16
C ILE A 133 -15.90 14.52 11.04
N LYS A 134 -15.83 14.07 9.78
CA LYS A 134 -15.85 14.92 8.60
C LYS A 134 -17.09 15.83 8.59
N ARG A 135 -18.28 15.26 8.81
CA ARG A 135 -19.54 16.03 8.84
C ARG A 135 -19.60 17.07 9.95
N GLU A 136 -19.08 16.75 11.14
CA GLU A 136 -19.03 17.72 12.23
C GLU A 136 -18.11 18.89 11.86
N LEU A 137 -16.93 18.61 11.31
CA LEU A 137 -15.97 19.64 10.90
C LEU A 137 -16.42 20.43 9.66
N GLU A 138 -17.23 19.84 8.79
CA GLU A 138 -17.88 20.56 7.69
C GLU A 138 -18.92 21.55 8.21
N LYS A 139 -19.78 21.10 9.14
CA LYS A 139 -20.88 21.88 9.71
C LYS A 139 -20.38 22.96 10.68
N ASN A 140 -19.40 22.62 11.51
CA ASN A 140 -18.77 23.46 12.51
C ASN A 140 -17.26 23.59 12.19
N PRO A 141 -16.88 24.42 11.21
CA PRO A 141 -15.48 24.56 10.81
C PRO A 141 -14.57 24.97 11.97
N PRO A 142 -13.37 24.39 12.08
CA PRO A 142 -12.35 24.89 12.99
C PRO A 142 -11.99 26.33 12.64
N LYS A 143 -11.79 27.16 13.65
CA LYS A 143 -11.23 28.50 13.47
C LYS A 143 -9.74 28.33 13.17
N VAL A 144 -9.39 28.34 11.89
CA VAL A 144 -8.00 28.40 11.43
C VAL A 144 -7.61 29.87 11.49
N SER A 145 -6.53 30.18 12.21
CA SER A 145 -5.91 31.50 12.18
C SER A 145 -5.27 31.73 10.82
N THR A 146 -6.09 32.00 9.81
CA THR A 146 -5.63 32.41 8.49
C THR A 146 -5.26 33.89 8.56
N SER A 147 -3.99 34.19 8.81
CA SER A 147 -3.35 35.23 8.00
C SER A 147 -3.35 34.70 6.58
N GLY A 148 -4.16 35.30 5.70
CA GLY A 148 -4.53 34.78 4.40
C GLY A 148 -3.37 34.56 3.40
N PRO A 149 -3.67 33.94 2.25
CA PRO A 149 -2.75 33.12 1.48
C PRO A 149 -2.26 33.81 0.19
N GLU A 150 -1.02 33.57 -0.21
CA GLU A 150 -0.68 33.41 -1.64
C GLU A 150 0.40 32.34 -1.82
N SER A 151 0.15 31.52 -2.83
CA SER A 151 0.94 30.42 -3.36
C SER A 151 2.40 30.81 -3.63
N LYS A 152 3.37 30.01 -3.14
CA LYS A 152 4.62 29.65 -3.85
C LYS A 152 5.41 28.58 -3.05
N THR A 153 5.60 27.43 -3.69
CA THR A 153 6.81 26.57 -3.71
C THR A 153 7.69 26.39 -2.46
N SER A 154 7.78 25.11 -2.03
CA SER A 154 8.92 24.40 -1.40
C SER A 154 9.56 24.93 -0.11
N PRO A 155 10.15 24.03 0.72
CA PRO A 155 10.54 24.33 2.09
C PRO A 155 11.89 25.03 2.16
N GLU A 156 11.88 26.33 2.33
CA GLU A 156 13.03 27.07 2.83
C GLU A 156 12.96 27.10 4.36
N GLN A 157 13.98 26.53 5.00
CA GLN A 157 14.23 26.68 6.44
C GLN A 157 14.20 28.18 6.79
N PRO A 158 13.79 28.57 8.01
CA PRO A 158 13.86 29.97 8.43
C PRO A 158 15.34 30.36 8.55
N LEU A 159 15.87 30.92 7.46
CA LEU A 159 17.04 31.77 7.49
C LEU A 159 16.72 32.98 8.35
N GLY A 160 17.68 33.25 9.24
CA GLY A 160 17.84 34.39 10.13
C GLY A 160 16.74 35.44 10.13
N ALA A 161 16.29 35.76 11.35
CA ALA A 161 15.75 37.07 11.67
C ALA A 161 16.46 38.13 10.84
N VAL A 162 15.74 38.74 9.90
CA VAL A 162 16.18 39.99 9.28
C VAL A 162 16.23 40.97 10.44
N SER A 163 17.42 41.12 11.01
CA SER A 163 17.75 42.24 11.87
C SER A 163 17.28 43.46 11.12
N ARG A 164 16.19 44.07 11.60
CA ARG A 164 15.86 45.44 11.25
C ARG A 164 17.16 46.20 11.41
N VAL A 165 17.71 46.69 10.31
CA VAL A 165 18.87 47.59 10.35
C VAL A 165 18.41 48.77 11.19
N SER A 166 18.78 48.76 12.48
CA SER A 166 18.62 49.90 13.34
C SER A 166 19.43 51.00 12.68
N ARG A 167 18.74 52.04 12.22
CA ARG A 167 19.36 53.24 11.67
C ARG A 167 20.46 53.69 12.65
N PRO A 168 21.74 53.71 12.28
CA PRO A 168 22.77 54.18 13.20
C PRO A 168 22.47 55.65 13.51
N THR A 169 22.40 55.97 14.80
CA THR A 169 22.51 57.34 15.28
C THR A 169 23.80 57.93 14.71
N PRO A 170 23.80 59.19 14.22
CA PRO A 170 24.99 59.79 13.65
C PRO A 170 26.00 60.04 14.77
N VAL A 171 26.89 59.08 15.00
CA VAL A 171 28.10 59.31 15.77
C VAL A 171 29.06 59.96 14.77
N ILE A 172 29.46 61.21 15.03
CA ILE A 172 30.55 61.84 14.29
C ILE A 172 31.83 61.11 14.71
N SER A 173 32.11 59.99 14.04
CA SER A 173 33.39 59.32 14.07
C SER A 173 34.27 59.97 13.01
N VAL A 174 35.45 60.45 13.42
CA VAL A 174 36.50 60.88 12.49
C VAL A 174 36.73 59.73 11.50
N ILE A 175 36.59 60.00 10.20
CA ILE A 175 36.76 58.99 9.16
C ILE A 175 38.24 58.55 9.20
N PRO A 176 38.54 57.28 9.56
CA PRO A 176 39.91 56.82 9.70
C PRO A 176 40.69 57.00 8.40
N GLY A 177 41.95 57.46 8.48
CA GLY A 177 42.82 57.63 7.31
C GLY A 177 42.61 58.90 6.49
N LEU A 178 41.53 59.67 6.70
CA LEU A 178 41.40 60.99 6.03
C LEU A 178 42.41 62.03 6.55
N SER A 179 42.86 61.91 7.80
CA SER A 179 43.84 62.81 8.40
C SER A 179 45.28 62.56 7.95
N ASP A 180 45.53 61.42 7.30
CA ASP A 180 46.87 60.99 6.86
C ASP A 180 47.13 61.33 5.38
N LEU A 181 46.11 61.80 4.65
CA LEU A 181 46.19 62.17 3.24
C LEU A 181 46.69 63.62 3.06
N SER A 182 47.44 63.86 1.99
CA SER A 182 47.94 65.18 1.61
C SER A 182 46.82 66.07 1.02
N PRO A 183 46.95 67.41 1.03
CA PRO A 183 45.91 68.29 0.52
C PRO A 183 45.62 68.11 -0.99
N GLU A 184 46.62 67.66 -1.77
CA GLU A 184 46.44 67.33 -3.19
C GLU A 184 45.58 66.07 -3.34
N GLU A 185 45.83 65.04 -2.54
CA GLU A 185 45.04 63.80 -2.50
C GLU A 185 43.62 64.02 -1.97
N LEU A 186 43.42 64.92 -0.98
CA LEU A 186 42.07 65.31 -0.54
C LEU A 186 41.29 66.04 -1.64
N THR A 187 41.97 66.87 -2.43
CA THR A 187 41.35 67.60 -3.54
C THR A 187 40.95 66.61 -4.63
N GLU A 188 41.84 65.69 -5.00
CA GLU A 188 41.55 64.61 -5.93
C GLU A 188 40.42 63.70 -5.44
N LEU A 189 40.39 63.38 -4.14
CA LEU A 189 39.33 62.59 -3.50
C LEU A 189 37.97 63.29 -3.54
N SER A 190 37.97 64.63 -3.45
CA SER A 190 36.74 65.43 -3.53
C SER A 190 36.23 65.64 -4.95
N GLU A 191 37.13 65.66 -5.94
CA GLU A 191 36.82 65.93 -7.34
C GLU A 191 36.55 64.65 -8.15
N SER A 192 37.11 63.50 -7.73
CA SER A 192 36.99 62.22 -8.42
C SER A 192 36.19 61.19 -7.62
N ASP A 193 34.98 60.87 -8.11
CA ASP A 193 34.11 59.81 -7.56
C ASP A 193 34.78 58.42 -7.61
N ILE A 194 35.71 58.20 -8.54
CA ILE A 194 36.48 56.94 -8.63
C ILE A 194 37.51 56.87 -7.50
N ALA A 195 38.25 57.96 -7.25
CA ALA A 195 39.19 58.04 -6.15
C ALA A 195 38.46 57.87 -4.80
N LEU A 196 37.29 58.49 -4.66
CA LEU A 196 36.44 58.35 -3.47
C LEU A 196 35.96 56.92 -3.25
N ARG A 197 35.49 56.23 -4.30
CA ARG A 197 35.08 54.82 -4.19
C ARG A 197 36.24 53.91 -3.84
N HIS A 198 37.40 54.12 -4.44
CA HIS A 198 38.61 53.36 -4.14
C HIS A 198 39.02 53.54 -2.68
N PHE A 199 39.04 54.77 -2.17
CA PHE A 199 39.30 55.06 -0.76
C PHE A 199 38.28 54.38 0.17
N CYS A 200 36.99 54.48 -0.14
CA CYS A 200 35.94 53.82 0.63
C CYS A 200 36.03 52.28 0.62
N GLN A 201 36.60 51.69 -0.43
CA GLN A 201 36.83 50.25 -0.53
C GLN A 201 38.10 49.78 0.19
N THR A 202 39.12 50.64 0.30
CA THR A 202 40.38 50.33 1.00
C THR A 202 40.30 50.60 2.50
N MET A 203 39.34 51.41 2.94
CA MET A 203 39.12 51.63 4.38
C MET A 203 38.65 50.34 5.07
N PRO A 204 39.19 50.01 6.26
CA PRO A 204 38.70 48.88 7.06
C PRO A 204 37.23 49.05 7.43
N ASN A 205 36.39 48.13 6.96
CA ASN A 205 34.97 48.09 7.27
C ASN A 205 34.59 46.70 7.83
N PRO A 206 34.74 46.50 9.16
CA PRO A 206 34.54 45.19 9.77
C PRO A 206 33.11 44.66 9.59
N ASP A 207 32.11 45.54 9.47
CA ASP A 207 30.71 45.16 9.24
C ASP A 207 30.50 44.60 7.82
N LEU A 208 31.13 45.22 6.82
CA LEU A 208 31.11 44.74 5.43
C LEU A 208 31.88 43.43 5.28
N ASP A 209 33.03 43.31 5.93
CA ASP A 209 33.82 42.07 5.93
C ASP A 209 33.06 40.92 6.60
N ALA A 210 32.41 41.18 7.73
CA ALA A 210 31.56 40.20 8.41
C ALA A 210 30.37 39.77 7.55
N LEU A 211 29.77 40.71 6.80
CA LEU A 211 28.68 40.41 5.86
C LEU A 211 29.17 39.56 4.69
N ASN A 212 30.32 39.89 4.09
CA ASN A 212 30.94 39.13 3.00
C ASN A 212 31.30 37.71 3.45
N LEU A 213 31.84 37.56 4.66
CA LEU A 213 32.11 36.24 5.25
C LEU A 213 30.82 35.42 5.41
N THR A 214 29.76 36.05 5.91
CA THR A 214 28.45 35.41 6.08
C THR A 214 27.85 34.99 4.73
N LEU A 215 28.03 35.82 3.69
CA LEU A 215 27.61 35.52 2.31
C LEU A 215 28.34 34.28 1.81
N GLU A 216 29.66 34.24 1.92
CA GLU A 216 30.46 33.12 1.42
C GLU A 216 30.14 31.82 2.16
N GLN A 217 30.02 31.86 3.49
CA GLN A 217 29.56 30.71 4.29
C GLN A 217 28.18 30.22 3.87
N THR A 218 27.25 31.15 3.57
CA THR A 218 25.91 30.79 3.10
C THR A 218 25.97 30.16 1.71
N ARG A 219 26.83 30.68 0.83
CA ARG A 219 27.05 30.16 -0.52
C ARG A 219 27.59 28.73 -0.49
N GLU A 220 28.62 28.48 0.32
CA GLU A 220 29.18 27.15 0.53
C GLU A 220 28.11 26.19 1.06
N ARG A 221 27.33 26.62 2.06
CA ARG A 221 26.25 25.80 2.62
C ARG A 221 25.19 25.43 1.59
N ILE A 222 24.78 26.39 0.75
CA ILE A 222 23.83 26.13 -0.34
C ILE A 222 24.41 25.13 -1.34
N GLN A 223 25.70 25.27 -1.68
CA GLN A 223 26.36 24.37 -2.62
C GLN A 223 26.46 22.94 -2.08
N THR A 224 26.84 22.78 -0.80
CA THR A 224 26.87 21.46 -0.15
C THR A 224 25.48 20.85 -0.10
N LEU A 225 24.45 21.61 0.31
CA LEU A 225 23.08 21.12 0.35
C LEU A 225 22.55 20.73 -1.03
N ALA A 226 22.88 21.48 -2.08
CA ALA A 226 22.50 21.13 -3.44
C ALA A 226 23.12 19.80 -3.87
N HIS A 227 24.40 19.58 -3.56
CA HIS A 227 25.10 18.34 -3.85
C HIS A 227 24.51 17.14 -3.07
N ASP A 228 24.28 17.30 -1.77
CA ASP A 228 23.68 16.26 -0.94
C ASP A 228 22.25 15.93 -1.38
N ASN A 229 21.45 16.94 -1.70
CA ASN A 229 20.09 16.75 -2.24
C ASN A 229 20.11 15.99 -3.57
N GLN A 230 21.08 16.27 -4.44
CA GLN A 230 21.24 15.52 -5.69
C GLN A 230 21.59 14.05 -5.43
N ASN A 231 22.55 13.79 -4.53
CA ASN A 231 22.95 12.42 -4.16
C ASN A 231 21.81 11.64 -3.51
N LEU A 232 21.07 12.26 -2.59
CA LEU A 232 19.87 11.69 -1.97
C LEU A 232 18.78 11.42 -3.01
N GLY A 233 18.59 12.33 -3.96
CA GLY A 233 17.66 12.15 -5.07
C GLY A 233 18.00 10.93 -5.92
N GLN A 234 19.28 10.73 -6.24
CA GLN A 234 19.75 9.57 -6.99
C GLN A 234 19.59 8.27 -6.19
N SER A 235 19.97 8.26 -4.91
CA SER A 235 19.80 7.08 -4.04
C SER A 235 18.33 6.69 -3.87
N LEU A 236 17.43 7.66 -3.74
CA LEU A 236 15.99 7.41 -3.69
C LEU A 236 15.47 6.82 -5.00
N GLN A 237 15.97 7.29 -6.14
CA GLN A 237 15.59 6.76 -7.44
C GLN A 237 16.07 5.30 -7.59
N ASP A 238 17.31 5.00 -7.23
CA ASP A 238 17.86 3.63 -7.26
C ASP A 238 17.06 2.68 -6.35
N GLN A 239 16.66 3.14 -5.16
CA GLN A 239 15.83 2.35 -4.25
C GLN A 239 14.43 2.09 -4.82
N LYS A 240 13.82 3.08 -5.48
CA LYS A 240 12.52 2.92 -6.15
C LYS A 240 12.60 1.91 -7.29
N ASP A 241 13.64 2.01 -8.12
CA ASP A 241 13.83 1.12 -9.26
C ASP A 241 14.07 -0.32 -8.77
N ARG A 242 14.88 -0.51 -7.73
CA ARG A 242 15.07 -1.82 -7.08
C ARG A 242 13.78 -2.42 -6.52
N ILE A 243 12.93 -1.61 -5.88
CA ILE A 243 11.63 -2.08 -5.38
C ILE A 243 10.71 -2.45 -6.55
N SER A 244 10.68 -1.65 -7.61
CA SER A 244 9.90 -1.91 -8.81
C SER A 244 10.29 -3.24 -9.46
N GLU A 245 11.60 -3.47 -9.64
CA GLU A 245 12.15 -4.72 -10.15
C GLU A 245 11.79 -5.92 -9.26
N ALA A 246 11.85 -5.75 -7.93
CA ALA A 246 11.47 -6.81 -7.00
C ALA A 246 9.97 -7.13 -7.05
N ILE A 247 9.09 -6.14 -7.26
CA ILE A 247 7.64 -6.34 -7.31
C ILE A 247 7.20 -7.08 -8.59
N GLN A 248 7.86 -6.86 -9.72
CA GLN A 248 7.52 -7.48 -11.01
C GLN A 248 7.37 -9.02 -10.99
N PRO A 249 8.32 -9.81 -10.43
CA PRO A 249 8.14 -11.26 -10.35
C PRO A 249 7.00 -11.65 -9.40
N TRP A 250 6.83 -10.95 -8.27
CA TRP A 250 5.73 -11.22 -7.34
C TRP A 250 4.35 -10.94 -7.94
N SER A 251 4.21 -9.88 -8.75
CA SER A 251 2.96 -9.61 -9.45
C SER A 251 2.64 -10.70 -10.46
N LYS A 252 3.63 -11.19 -11.21
CA LYS A 252 3.43 -12.31 -12.15
C LYS A 252 2.95 -13.58 -11.44
N VAL A 253 3.62 -13.98 -10.37
CA VAL A 253 3.23 -15.18 -9.59
C VAL A 253 1.86 -15.02 -8.96
N ARG A 254 1.52 -13.83 -8.45
CA ARG A 254 0.19 -13.52 -7.93
C ARG A 254 -0.87 -13.66 -9.02
N ASP A 255 -0.61 -13.14 -10.21
CA ASP A 255 -1.55 -13.17 -11.32
C ASP A 255 -1.75 -14.61 -11.81
N GLU A 256 -0.67 -15.39 -11.94
CA GLU A 256 -0.71 -16.84 -12.22
C GLU A 256 -1.55 -17.61 -11.19
N LEU A 257 -1.32 -17.37 -9.89
CA LEU A 257 -2.10 -18.00 -8.81
C LEU A 257 -3.57 -17.59 -8.87
N SER A 258 -3.85 -16.31 -9.14
CA SER A 258 -5.22 -15.79 -9.25
C SER A 258 -6.01 -16.43 -10.40
N ALA A 259 -5.32 -16.78 -11.49
CA ALA A 259 -5.89 -17.50 -12.62
C ALA A 259 -6.12 -19.00 -12.30
N ALA A 260 -5.18 -19.65 -11.61
CA ALA A 260 -5.26 -21.08 -11.29
C ALA A 260 -6.26 -21.43 -10.17
N LEU A 261 -6.50 -20.51 -9.22
CA LEU A 261 -7.40 -20.75 -8.08
C LEU A 261 -8.85 -21.08 -8.49
N PRO A 262 -9.51 -20.32 -9.38
CA PRO A 262 -10.84 -20.65 -9.88
C PRO A 262 -10.93 -22.02 -10.57
N GLU A 263 -9.93 -22.39 -11.39
CA GLU A 263 -9.91 -23.68 -12.09
C GLU A 263 -9.80 -24.85 -11.11
N CYS A 264 -8.93 -24.71 -10.11
CA CYS A 264 -8.77 -25.68 -9.03
C CYS A 264 -10.06 -25.77 -8.19
N ALA A 265 -10.70 -24.63 -7.88
CA ALA A 265 -11.96 -24.60 -7.16
C ALA A 265 -13.10 -25.28 -7.95
N ALA A 266 -13.22 -24.99 -9.24
CA ALA A 266 -14.22 -25.61 -10.11
C ALA A 266 -14.01 -27.13 -10.25
N SER A 267 -12.76 -27.56 -10.42
CA SER A 267 -12.40 -29.00 -10.46
C SER A 267 -12.70 -29.69 -9.13
N ARG A 268 -12.34 -29.05 -8.01
CA ARG A 268 -12.66 -29.54 -6.66
C ARG A 268 -14.16 -29.61 -6.42
N GLN A 269 -14.93 -28.65 -6.91
CA GLN A 269 -16.39 -28.67 -6.78
C GLN A 269 -17.01 -29.83 -7.58
N LYS A 270 -16.48 -30.16 -8.78
CA LYS A 270 -16.97 -31.28 -9.58
C LYS A 270 -16.70 -32.65 -8.96
N VAL A 271 -15.64 -32.78 -8.16
CA VAL A 271 -15.17 -34.05 -7.57
C VAL A 271 -15.37 -34.07 -6.05
N ASN A 272 -16.10 -33.10 -5.49
CA ASN A 272 -16.37 -33.10 -4.06
C ASN A 272 -17.30 -34.28 -3.70
N LEU A 273 -17.08 -34.85 -2.52
CA LEU A 273 -17.77 -36.06 -2.09
C LEU A 273 -19.30 -35.91 -2.04
N PRO A 274 -19.89 -34.80 -1.52
CA PRO A 274 -21.33 -34.56 -1.64
C PRO A 274 -21.87 -34.59 -3.07
N THR A 275 -21.22 -33.89 -4.01
CA THR A 275 -21.61 -33.84 -5.43
C THR A 275 -21.48 -35.22 -6.09
N LEU A 276 -20.46 -36.02 -5.73
CA LEU A 276 -20.34 -37.39 -6.20
C LEU A 276 -21.46 -38.30 -5.65
N VAL A 277 -21.81 -38.15 -4.37
CA VAL A 277 -22.92 -38.89 -3.73
C VAL A 277 -24.25 -38.54 -4.39
N GLU A 278 -24.50 -37.25 -4.65
CA GLU A 278 -25.70 -36.77 -5.32
C GLU A 278 -25.80 -37.30 -6.75
N ARG A 279 -24.74 -37.18 -7.55
CA ARG A 279 -24.69 -37.72 -8.92
C ARG A 279 -24.88 -39.23 -8.96
N LEU A 280 -24.28 -39.95 -8.01
CA LEU A 280 -24.45 -41.40 -7.91
C LEU A 280 -25.89 -41.77 -7.53
N ALA A 281 -26.55 -40.98 -6.69
CA ALA A 281 -27.96 -41.16 -6.36
C ALA A 281 -28.86 -40.91 -7.59
N GLN A 282 -28.65 -39.82 -8.33
CA GLN A 282 -29.37 -39.53 -9.57
C GLN A 282 -29.18 -40.66 -10.60
N ALA A 283 -27.94 -41.10 -10.83
CA ALA A 283 -27.66 -42.21 -11.75
C ALA A 283 -28.23 -43.57 -11.29
N SER A 284 -28.49 -43.74 -9.99
CA SER A 284 -29.20 -44.92 -9.50
C SER A 284 -30.69 -44.85 -9.84
N VAL A 285 -31.35 -43.71 -9.57
CA VAL A 285 -32.77 -43.50 -9.91
C VAL A 285 -32.99 -43.62 -11.41
N GLN A 286 -32.12 -42.99 -12.22
CA GLN A 286 -32.22 -43.08 -13.68
C GLN A 286 -32.22 -44.53 -14.20
N SER A 287 -31.35 -45.40 -13.66
CA SER A 287 -31.34 -46.80 -14.11
C SER A 287 -32.52 -47.62 -13.60
N GLU A 288 -33.16 -47.20 -12.51
CA GLU A 288 -34.44 -47.77 -12.09
C GLU A 288 -35.54 -47.39 -13.08
N GLU A 289 -35.68 -46.09 -13.38
CA GLU A 289 -36.61 -45.56 -14.38
C GLU A 289 -36.38 -46.17 -15.77
N ASP A 290 -35.14 -46.28 -16.22
CA ASP A 290 -34.79 -46.92 -17.50
C ASP A 290 -35.26 -48.39 -17.52
N SER A 291 -35.12 -49.11 -16.41
CA SER A 291 -35.56 -50.51 -16.30
C SER A 291 -37.08 -50.65 -16.28
N GLU A 292 -37.80 -49.69 -15.70
CA GLU A 292 -39.26 -49.63 -15.73
C GLU A 292 -39.77 -49.31 -17.14
N ALA A 293 -39.17 -48.32 -17.81
CA ALA A 293 -39.48 -48.00 -19.21
C ALA A 293 -39.22 -49.18 -20.16
N MET A 294 -38.16 -49.96 -19.91
CA MET A 294 -37.92 -51.20 -20.65
C MET A 294 -39.01 -52.26 -20.40
N ALA A 295 -39.48 -52.39 -19.15
CA ALA A 295 -40.55 -53.32 -18.80
C ALA A 295 -41.89 -52.92 -19.45
N GLU A 296 -42.21 -51.63 -19.51
CA GLU A 296 -43.39 -51.12 -20.21
C GLU A 296 -43.35 -51.40 -21.71
N LYS A 297 -42.22 -51.12 -22.37
CA LYS A 297 -42.02 -51.43 -23.80
C LYS A 297 -42.15 -52.92 -24.09
N PHE A 298 -41.67 -53.77 -23.19
CA PHE A 298 -41.82 -55.21 -23.32
C PHE A 298 -43.29 -55.65 -23.18
N GLN A 299 -44.03 -55.10 -22.21
CA GLN A 299 -45.47 -55.38 -22.04
C GLN A 299 -46.31 -54.90 -23.23
N ALA A 300 -45.92 -53.78 -23.86
CA ALA A 300 -46.54 -53.28 -25.08
C ALA A 300 -46.25 -54.14 -26.33
N GLY A 301 -45.28 -55.07 -26.25
CA GLY A 301 -44.85 -55.90 -27.38
C GLY A 301 -43.84 -55.21 -28.31
N ASP A 302 -43.35 -54.02 -27.95
CA ASP A 302 -42.38 -53.23 -28.73
C ASP A 302 -40.93 -53.72 -28.56
N MET A 303 -40.72 -54.83 -27.86
CA MET A 303 -39.40 -55.39 -27.56
C MET A 303 -39.44 -56.92 -27.54
N SER A 304 -38.39 -57.55 -28.09
CA SER A 304 -38.24 -59.01 -28.01
C SER A 304 -37.81 -59.47 -26.62
N VAL A 305 -38.12 -60.73 -26.29
CA VAL A 305 -37.73 -61.36 -25.00
C VAL A 305 -36.22 -61.35 -24.81
N GLU A 306 -35.44 -61.65 -25.86
CA GLU A 306 -33.98 -61.72 -25.79
C GLU A 306 -33.35 -60.35 -25.54
N THR A 307 -33.83 -59.31 -26.22
CA THR A 307 -33.39 -57.92 -26.00
C THR A 307 -33.77 -57.44 -24.61
N PHE A 308 -35.02 -57.71 -24.18
CA PHE A 308 -35.49 -57.35 -22.85
C PHE A 308 -34.63 -57.99 -21.77
N MET A 309 -34.40 -59.30 -21.82
CA MET A 309 -33.58 -59.98 -20.83
C MET A 309 -32.16 -59.41 -20.75
N LYS A 310 -31.54 -59.13 -21.90
CA LYS A 310 -30.18 -58.58 -21.95
C LYS A 310 -30.10 -57.18 -21.35
N GLU A 311 -30.97 -56.26 -21.77
CA GLU A 311 -30.93 -54.85 -21.35
C GLU A 311 -31.46 -54.65 -19.93
N PHE A 312 -32.53 -55.34 -19.55
CA PHE A 312 -33.13 -55.24 -18.22
C PHE A 312 -32.19 -55.76 -17.14
N VAL A 313 -31.56 -56.93 -17.35
CA VAL A 313 -30.59 -57.48 -16.41
C VAL A 313 -29.38 -56.56 -16.29
N ALA A 314 -28.89 -56.00 -17.41
CA ALA A 314 -27.80 -55.03 -17.38
C ALA A 314 -28.16 -53.76 -16.59
N SER A 315 -29.35 -53.19 -16.83
CA SER A 315 -29.82 -51.98 -16.15
C SER A 315 -30.04 -52.21 -14.64
N ARG A 316 -30.73 -53.30 -14.26
CA ARG A 316 -30.94 -53.68 -12.86
C ARG A 316 -29.64 -54.01 -12.13
N SER A 317 -28.70 -54.69 -12.80
CA SER A 317 -27.36 -54.94 -12.24
C SER A 317 -26.62 -53.64 -11.96
N ALA A 318 -26.69 -52.67 -12.88
CA ALA A 318 -26.10 -51.35 -12.72
C ALA A 318 -26.77 -50.57 -11.57
N TYR A 319 -28.10 -50.62 -11.46
CA TYR A 319 -28.86 -50.05 -10.34
C TYR A 319 -28.35 -50.57 -8.98
N HIS A 320 -28.35 -51.89 -8.77
CA HIS A 320 -27.95 -52.49 -7.50
C HIS A 320 -26.49 -52.20 -7.15
N LEU A 321 -25.60 -52.21 -8.15
CA LEU A 321 -24.20 -51.84 -7.96
C LEU A 321 -24.06 -50.39 -7.51
N ARG A 322 -24.77 -49.45 -8.15
CA ARG A 322 -24.75 -48.02 -7.77
C ARG A 322 -25.36 -47.81 -6.39
N ARG A 323 -26.48 -48.46 -6.09
CA ARG A 323 -27.16 -48.43 -4.77
C ARG A 323 -26.24 -48.89 -3.65
N THR A 324 -25.58 -50.04 -3.83
CA THR A 324 -24.62 -50.58 -2.86
C THR A 324 -23.44 -49.64 -2.65
N LYS A 325 -22.89 -49.07 -3.73
CA LYS A 325 -21.80 -48.08 -3.64
C LYS A 325 -22.25 -46.80 -2.93
N LEU A 326 -23.47 -46.33 -3.20
CA LEU A 326 -24.06 -45.14 -2.59
C LEU A 326 -24.22 -45.32 -1.08
N ASP A 327 -24.72 -46.47 -0.64
CA ASP A 327 -24.90 -46.75 0.78
C ASP A 327 -23.55 -46.80 1.51
N LYS A 328 -22.53 -47.45 0.92
CA LYS A 328 -21.16 -47.44 1.44
C LYS A 328 -20.55 -46.04 1.54
N LEU A 329 -20.79 -45.18 0.55
CA LEU A 329 -20.30 -43.79 0.58
C LEU A 329 -21.04 -42.97 1.64
N ARG A 330 -22.35 -43.16 1.79
CA ARG A 330 -23.15 -42.47 2.81
C ARG A 330 -22.75 -42.87 4.22
N THR A 331 -22.46 -44.15 4.48
CA THR A 331 -21.96 -44.60 5.78
C THR A 331 -20.59 -44.00 6.07
N TYR A 332 -19.67 -44.02 5.11
CA TYR A 332 -18.36 -43.36 5.23
C TYR A 332 -18.46 -41.86 5.53
N CYS A 333 -19.37 -41.14 4.85
CA CYS A 333 -19.62 -39.72 5.11
C CYS A 333 -20.16 -39.44 6.52
N ARG A 334 -20.95 -40.37 7.09
CA ARG A 334 -21.46 -40.23 8.46
C ARG A 334 -20.36 -40.51 9.48
N SER A 335 -19.54 -41.54 9.25
CA SER A 335 -18.43 -41.87 10.16
C SER A 335 -17.31 -40.84 10.16
N ALA A 336 -17.06 -40.15 9.04
CA ALA A 336 -16.01 -39.13 8.94
C ALA A 336 -16.38 -37.76 9.56
N LYS A 337 -17.62 -37.59 10.04
CA LYS A 337 -18.11 -36.36 10.69
C LYS A 337 -18.09 -36.44 12.22
N ASN A 338 -17.83 -37.62 12.77
CA ASN A 338 -17.72 -37.90 14.21
C ASN A 338 -16.24 -38.07 14.60
#